data_AF-U6CYD3-F1
#
_entry.id   AF-U6CYD3-F1
#
_cell.length_a   1.000
_cell.length_b   1.000
_cell.length_c   1.000
_cell.angle_alpha   90.00
_cell.angle_beta   90.00
_cell.angle_gamma   90.00
#
_symmetry.space_group_name_H-M   'P 1'
#
loop_
_entity.id
_entity.type
_entity.pdbx_description
1 polymer ?
#
loop_
_entity_poly.entity_id
_entity_poly.type
_entity_poly.pdbx_seq_one_letter_code
_entity_poly.pdbx_strand_id
1 'polypeptide(L)'
;WQVLYKTVYSALGLRDACRSLPQSIQLFQDIAQEFSDDLLHIANLIGKVVDFEGSLAENRFTVLPNIDPDIDEKKRRLMGLPSFLTEVARKELENLDSRIPSCSVIYIPLIGFLLSIP
;
A
#
# COMPACT_ATOMS: atom_id res chain seq x y z
N TRP A 1 9.68 -4.45 -2.57
CA TRP A 1 8.69 -4.77 -3.62
C TRP A 1 8.92 -4.01 -4.92
N GLN A 2 8.95 -2.68 -4.93
CA GLN A 2 9.16 -1.91 -6.17
C GLN A 2 10.48 -2.23 -6.88
N VAL A 3 11.58 -2.39 -6.13
CA VAL A 3 12.88 -2.80 -6.69
C VAL A 3 12.76 -4.16 -7.37
N LEU A 4 12.20 -5.16 -6.67
CA LEU A 4 11.98 -6.50 -7.21
C LEU A 4 11.16 -6.47 -8.50
N TYR A 5 10.03 -5.76 -8.51
CA TYR A 5 9.19 -5.59 -9.70
C TYR A 5 9.98 -5.02 -10.88
N LYS A 6 10.75 -3.95 -10.65
CA LYS A 6 11.59 -3.33 -11.70
C LYS A 6 12.68 -4.28 -12.18
N THR A 7 13.37 -4.98 -11.28
CA THR A 7 14.41 -5.94 -11.63
C THR A 7 13.88 -7.06 -12.51
N VAL A 8 12.71 -7.63 -12.17
CA VAL A 8 12.07 -8.69 -12.95
C VAL A 8 11.67 -8.18 -14.35
N TYR A 9 11.06 -7.00 -14.44
CA TYR A 9 10.73 -6.39 -15.74
C TYR A 9 11.98 -6.11 -16.59
N SER A 10 13.05 -5.62 -15.98
CA SER A 10 14.32 -5.40 -16.68
C SER A 10 14.94 -6.71 -17.19
N ALA A 11 14.87 -7.79 -16.41
CA ALA A 11 15.34 -9.11 -16.83
C ALA A 11 14.53 -9.65 -18.03
N LEU A 12 13.21 -9.50 -18.02
CA LEU A 12 12.34 -9.86 -19.15
C LEU A 12 12.64 -8.99 -20.39
N GLY A 13 12.87 -7.69 -20.21
CA GLY A 13 13.27 -6.80 -21.30
C GLY A 13 14.62 -7.20 -21.91
N LEU A 14 15.58 -7.62 -21.07
CA LEU A 14 16.88 -8.11 -21.52
C LEU A 14 16.75 -9.43 -22.30
N ARG A 15 15.90 -10.35 -21.84
CA ARG A 15 15.56 -11.58 -22.56
C ARG A 15 15.01 -11.27 -23.95
N ASP A 16 14.04 -10.38 -24.03
CA ASP A 16 13.37 -10.05 -25.30
C ASP A 16 14.33 -9.32 -26.25
N ALA A 17 15.21 -8.46 -25.73
CA ALA A 17 16.31 -7.86 -26.49
C ALA A 17 17.27 -8.94 -27.04
N CYS A 18 17.72 -9.88 -26.21
CA CYS A 18 18.59 -10.97 -26.65
C CYS A 18 17.93 -11.89 -27.69
N ARG A 19 16.61 -12.11 -27.63
CA ARG A 19 15.86 -12.88 -28.66
C ARG A 19 15.83 -12.19 -30.02
N SER A 20 15.87 -10.86 -30.04
CA SER A 20 15.90 -10.07 -31.29
C SER A 20 17.29 -9.98 -31.94
N LEU A 21 18.34 -10.35 -31.22
CA LEU A 21 19.72 -10.34 -31.72
C LEU A 21 20.07 -11.64 -32.45
N PRO A 22 21.15 -11.66 -33.25
CA PRO A 22 21.59 -12.87 -33.94
C PRO A 22 21.86 -14.01 -32.96
N GLN A 23 21.09 -15.09 -33.09
CA GLN A 23 21.25 -16.28 -32.24
C GLN A 23 22.50 -17.09 -32.58
N SER A 24 23.39 -16.62 -33.45
CA SER A 24 24.69 -17.24 -33.71
C SER A 24 25.66 -17.10 -32.53
N ILE A 25 25.39 -16.16 -31.61
CA ILE A 25 26.20 -15.93 -30.41
C ILE A 25 25.57 -16.67 -29.24
N GLN A 26 26.29 -17.65 -28.67
CA GLN A 26 25.81 -18.49 -27.56
C GLN A 26 25.34 -17.66 -26.36
N LEU A 27 26.06 -16.60 -25.99
CA LEU A 27 25.68 -15.74 -24.87
C LEU A 27 24.24 -15.19 -24.99
N PHE A 28 23.81 -14.83 -26.20
CA PHE A 28 22.45 -14.33 -26.42
C PHE A 28 21.41 -15.44 -26.35
N GLN A 29 21.76 -16.66 -26.77
CA GLN A 29 20.90 -17.82 -26.61
C GLN A 29 20.71 -18.19 -25.15
N ASP A 30 21.81 -18.26 -24.38
CA ASP A 30 21.79 -18.59 -22.95
C ASP A 30 20.87 -17.62 -22.20
N ILE A 31 21.11 -16.32 -22.38
CA ILE A 31 20.29 -15.26 -21.76
C ILE A 31 18.81 -15.32 -22.19
N ALA A 32 18.54 -15.62 -23.46
CA ALA A 32 17.17 -15.71 -23.98
C ALA A 32 16.38 -16.91 -23.44
N GLN A 33 17.07 -17.96 -22.98
CA GLN A 33 16.49 -19.19 -22.45
C GLN A 33 16.40 -19.21 -20.92
N GLU A 34 17.38 -18.64 -20.21
CA GLU A 34 17.43 -18.65 -18.74
C GLU A 34 16.28 -17.89 -18.08
N PHE A 35 15.83 -16.77 -18.68
CA PHE A 35 14.73 -15.99 -18.13
C PHE A 35 13.37 -16.61 -18.48
N SER A 36 12.85 -17.44 -17.57
CA SER A 36 11.58 -18.17 -17.73
C SER A 36 10.35 -17.25 -17.68
N ASP A 37 9.20 -17.77 -18.13
CA ASP A 37 7.92 -17.09 -18.03
C ASP A 37 7.38 -17.02 -16.58
N ASP A 38 7.99 -17.73 -15.64
CA ASP A 38 7.66 -17.62 -14.21
C ASP A 38 7.98 -16.22 -13.68
N LEU A 39 9.04 -15.59 -14.21
CA LEU A 39 9.37 -14.20 -13.89
C LEU A 39 8.24 -13.25 -14.31
N LEU A 40 7.65 -13.47 -15.50
CA LEU A 40 6.50 -12.70 -15.95
C LEU A 40 5.29 -12.94 -15.04
N HIS A 41 5.06 -14.18 -14.62
CA HIS A 41 4.00 -14.50 -13.68
C HIS A 41 4.17 -13.78 -12.33
N ILE A 42 5.39 -13.81 -11.76
CA ILE A 42 5.72 -13.12 -10.51
C ILE A 42 5.54 -11.60 -10.65
N ALA A 43 6.04 -11.01 -11.73
CA ALA A 43 5.87 -9.58 -11.99
C ALA A 43 4.39 -9.18 -12.05
N ASN A 44 3.57 -9.96 -12.75
CA ASN A 44 2.13 -9.74 -12.84
C ASN A 44 1.44 -9.87 -11.48
N LEU A 45 1.81 -10.86 -10.66
CA LEU A 45 1.26 -11.00 -9.31
C LEU A 45 1.60 -9.80 -8.44
N ILE A 46 2.86 -9.36 -8.44
CA ILE A 46 3.29 -8.18 -7.68
C ILE A 46 2.53 -6.93 -8.16
N GLY A 47 2.42 -6.72 -9.49
CA GLY A 47 1.73 -5.57 -10.04
C GLY A 47 0.22 -5.55 -9.75
N LYS A 48 -0.41 -6.72 -9.59
CA LYS A 48 -1.84 -6.83 -9.24
C LYS A 48 -2.13 -6.68 -7.76
N VAL A 49 -1.17 -6.98 -6.90
CA VAL A 49 -1.38 -7.00 -5.44
C VAL A 49 -0.85 -5.72 -4.77
N VAL A 50 0.30 -5.23 -5.21
CA VAL A 50 1.03 -4.19 -4.48
C VAL A 50 0.61 -2.79 -4.95
N ASP A 51 0.15 -1.98 -4.00
CA ASP A 51 -0.07 -0.55 -4.22
C ASP A 51 1.26 0.18 -4.02
N PHE A 52 1.99 0.44 -5.11
CA PHE A 52 3.29 1.08 -5.03
C PHE A 52 3.20 2.53 -4.55
N GLU A 53 2.15 3.27 -4.95
CA GLU A 53 1.98 4.67 -4.56
C GLU A 53 1.59 4.78 -3.10
N GLY A 54 0.58 4.01 -2.67
CA GLY A 54 0.18 3.94 -1.28
C GLY A 54 1.28 3.41 -0.38
N SER A 55 2.11 2.48 -0.88
CA SER A 55 3.25 1.97 -0.10
C SER A 55 4.33 3.04 0.15
N LEU A 56 4.56 3.92 -0.84
CA LEU A 56 5.49 5.03 -0.71
C LEU A 56 4.92 6.12 0.21
N ALA A 57 3.63 6.45 0.06
CA ALA A 57 2.98 7.48 0.86
C ALA A 57 2.90 7.10 2.36
N GLU A 58 2.61 5.84 2.67
CA GLU A 58 2.50 5.35 4.05
C GLU A 58 3.83 4.84 4.63
N ASN A 59 4.90 4.83 3.83
CA ASN A 59 6.21 4.25 4.16
C ASN A 59 6.09 2.82 4.74
N ARG A 60 5.18 2.02 4.19
CA ARG A 60 4.88 0.65 4.60
C ARG A 60 4.34 -0.10 3.39
N PHE A 61 4.44 -1.43 3.39
CA PHE A 61 3.75 -2.23 2.38
C PHE A 61 2.23 -2.04 2.43
N THR A 62 1.66 -1.69 1.29
CA THR A 62 0.23 -1.47 1.10
C THR A 62 -0.26 -2.30 -0.10
N VAL A 63 -1.42 -2.93 0.06
CA VAL A 63 -2.09 -3.69 -1.00
C VAL A 63 -3.11 -2.83 -1.74
N LEU A 64 -3.32 -3.14 -3.02
CA LEU A 64 -4.35 -2.52 -3.86
C LEU A 64 -5.77 -2.81 -3.34
N PRO A 65 -6.75 -1.96 -3.66
CA PRO A 65 -8.15 -2.20 -3.30
C PRO A 65 -8.71 -3.47 -3.95
N ASN A 66 -9.65 -4.13 -3.28
CA ASN A 66 -10.34 -5.35 -3.70
C ASN A 66 -9.46 -6.61 -3.75
N ILE A 67 -8.25 -6.56 -3.18
CA ILE A 67 -7.38 -7.72 -3.04
C ILE A 67 -7.75 -8.54 -1.81
N ASP A 68 -8.08 -7.86 -0.71
CA ASP A 68 -8.46 -8.48 0.55
C ASP A 68 -9.61 -7.66 1.17
N PRO A 69 -10.83 -8.21 1.21
CA PRO A 69 -11.99 -7.52 1.77
C PRO A 69 -11.84 -7.10 3.23
N ASP A 70 -11.11 -7.87 4.04
CA ASP A 70 -10.91 -7.56 5.45
C ASP A 70 -9.93 -6.39 5.63
N ILE A 71 -8.89 -6.32 4.80
CA ILE A 71 -7.98 -5.16 4.77
C ILE A 71 -8.72 -3.92 4.30
N ASP A 72 -9.53 -4.04 3.24
CA ASP A 72 -10.30 -2.92 2.68
C ASP A 72 -11.32 -2.36 3.69
N GLU A 73 -12.02 -3.23 4.41
CA GLU A 73 -12.94 -2.83 5.47
C GLU A 73 -12.21 -2.13 6.62
N LYS A 74 -11.05 -2.65 7.05
CA LYS A 74 -10.23 -2.02 8.09
C LYS A 74 -9.72 -0.65 7.67
N LYS A 75 -9.21 -0.52 6.43
CA LYS A 75 -8.78 0.77 5.86
C LYS A 75 -9.95 1.76 5.81
N ARG A 76 -11.14 1.31 5.38
CA ARG A 76 -12.35 2.14 5.31
C ARG A 76 -12.74 2.68 6.70
N ARG A 77 -12.75 1.82 7.72
CA ARG A 77 -13.02 2.23 9.10
C ARG A 77 -11.99 3.21 9.63
N LEU A 78 -10.70 2.96 9.35
CA LEU A 78 -9.63 3.86 9.78
C LEU A 78 -9.76 5.24 9.12
N MET A 79 -10.07 5.29 7.82
CA MET A 79 -10.32 6.56 7.11
C MET A 79 -11.57 7.30 7.60
N GLY A 80 -12.60 6.58 8.04
CA GLY A 80 -13.80 7.15 8.65
C GLY A 80 -13.65 7.51 10.13
N LEU A 81 -12.55 7.13 10.77
CA LEU A 81 -12.34 7.36 12.19
C LEU A 81 -12.29 8.85 12.55
N PRO A 82 -11.60 9.75 11.83
CA PRO A 82 -11.57 11.18 12.18
C PRO A 82 -12.94 11.85 12.17
N SER A 83 -13.79 11.55 11.17
CA SER A 83 -15.15 12.10 11.12
C SER A 83 -16.02 11.54 12.24
N PHE A 84 -15.90 10.24 12.53
CA PHE A 84 -16.56 9.61 13.67
C PHE A 84 -16.14 10.25 15.01
N LEU A 85 -14.84 10.42 15.24
CA LEU A 85 -14.31 11.05 16.45
C LEU A 85 -14.75 12.51 16.59
N THR A 86 -14.90 13.22 15.47
CA THR A 86 -15.44 14.59 15.46
C THR A 86 -16.89 14.63 15.91
N GLU A 87 -17.71 13.66 15.47
CA GLU A 87 -19.11 13.55 15.90
C GLU A 87 -19.21 13.19 17.39
N VAL A 88 -18.34 12.29 17.87
CA VAL A 88 -18.24 11.95 19.30
C VAL A 88 -17.87 13.18 20.12
N ALA A 89 -16.84 13.94 19.71
CA ALA A 89 -16.47 15.19 20.39
C ALA A 89 -17.66 16.16 20.50
N ARG A 90 -18.41 16.34 19.41
CA ARG A 90 -19.59 17.22 19.40
C ARG A 90 -20.67 16.76 20.39
N LYS A 91 -20.94 15.45 20.46
CA LYS A 91 -21.92 14.88 21.40
C LYS A 91 -21.46 14.99 22.85
N GLU A 92 -20.17 14.77 23.12
CA GLU A 92 -19.62 14.94 24.47
C GLU A 92 -19.67 16.40 24.92
N LEU A 93 -19.44 17.36 24.01
CA LEU A 93 -19.56 18.79 24.30
C LEU A 93 -20.98 19.19 24.76
N GLU A 94 -22.02 18.58 24.18
CA GLU A 94 -23.42 18.83 24.57
C GLU A 94 -23.73 18.36 26.01
N ASN A 95 -23.00 17.36 26.51
CA ASN A 95 -23.15 16.83 27.87
C ASN A 95 -22.20 17.49 28.88
N LEU A 96 -21.22 18.26 28.41
CA LEU A 96 -20.24 18.96 29.24
C LEU A 96 -20.81 20.28 29.78
N ASP A 97 -20.17 20.79 30.83
CA ASP A 97 -20.54 22.06 31.42
C ASP A 97 -20.42 23.20 30.40
N SER A 98 -21.40 24.10 30.37
CA SER A 98 -21.44 25.33 29.56
C SER A 98 -20.19 26.21 29.61
N ARG A 99 -19.35 26.03 30.63
CA ARG A 99 -18.06 26.71 30.79
C ARG A 99 -16.97 26.20 29.86
N ILE A 100 -17.16 25.03 29.23
CA ILE A 100 -16.20 24.42 28.31
C ILE A 100 -16.54 24.88 26.88
N PRO A 101 -15.67 25.68 26.23
CA PRO A 101 -15.99 26.26 24.93
C PRO A 101 -15.77 25.28 23.76
N SER A 102 -14.93 24.26 23.94
CA SER A 102 -14.63 23.26 22.91
C SER A 102 -14.02 22.00 23.52
N CYS A 103 -14.09 20.90 22.78
CA CYS A 103 -13.36 19.67 23.09
C CYS A 103 -12.91 19.00 21.79
N SER A 104 -11.90 18.13 21.88
CA SER A 104 -11.36 17.35 20.78
C SER A 104 -11.05 15.93 21.23
N VAL A 105 -11.09 14.96 20.32
CA VAL A 105 -10.63 13.60 20.64
C VAL A 105 -9.24 13.40 20.07
N ILE A 106 -8.30 12.98 20.93
CA ILE A 106 -6.93 12.66 20.56
C ILE A 106 -6.66 11.16 20.75
N TYR A 107 -5.69 10.63 20.02
CA TYR A 107 -5.21 9.26 20.20
C TYR A 107 -3.78 9.28 20.73
N ILE A 108 -3.56 8.67 21.89
CA ILE A 108 -2.24 8.47 22.46
C ILE A 108 -1.89 6.97 22.40
N PRO A 109 -0.79 6.57 21.77
CA PRO A 109 -0.33 5.18 21.79
C PRO A 109 -0.25 4.65 23.24
N LEU A 110 -0.66 3.40 23.46
CA LEU A 110 -0.76 2.70 24.78
C LEU A 110 -1.92 3.13 25.69
N ILE A 111 -2.49 4.33 25.51
CA ILE A 111 -3.64 4.79 26.31
C ILE A 111 -4.95 4.61 25.54
N GLY A 112 -4.96 4.99 24.25
CA GLY A 112 -6.15 4.94 23.40
C GLY A 112 -6.72 6.31 23.08
N PHE A 113 -8.03 6.36 22.83
CA PHE A 113 -8.75 7.61 22.53
C PHE A 113 -9.10 8.36 23.82
N LEU A 114 -8.80 9.65 23.85
CA LEU A 114 -9.00 10.52 24.99
C LEU A 114 -9.73 11.79 24.57
N LEU A 115 -10.60 12.29 25.44
CA LEU A 115 -11.19 13.61 25.28
C LEU A 115 -10.22 14.66 25.84
N SER A 116 -9.90 15.65 25.01
CA SER A 116 -9.03 16.78 25.33
C SER A 116 -9.85 18.07 25.36
N ILE A 117 -9.76 18.79 26.47
CA ILE A 117 -10.46 20.05 26.74
C ILE A 117 -9.36 21.11 27.01
N PRO A 118 -9.46 22.33 26.44
CA PRO A 118 -8.48 23.39 26.68
C PRO A 118 -8.46 23.90 28.12
#